data_AF-A0A7X7KG25-F1
#
_entry.id   AF-A0A7X7KG25-F1
#
_cell.length_a   1.000
_cell.length_b   1.000
_cell.length_c   1.000
_cell.angle_alpha   90.00
_cell.angle_beta   90.00
_cell.angle_gamma   90.00
#
_symmetry.space_group_name_H-M   'P 1'
#
loop_
_entity.id
_entity.type
_entity.pdbx_description
1 polymer ?
#
loop_
_entity_poly.entity_id
_entity_poly.type
_entity_poly.pdbx_seq_one_letter_code
_entity_poly.pdbx_strand_id
1 'polypeptide(L)'
;MSIRQFTAAFLYYCAIIAPQSFSAEQAPLFDFGAGILSDAMQTSDARAALTAGPNGKTLMIVTGREHQWPGVTLKAPGGHWNLSPFERVLIDVKNAGLERLRVHCRIDGPGSQAEHYSSTDAVALEPGETGTISVELRRRVPADLAKKLVGMRGYPGGYRADQGINVCNVNQMIVFVSNSS
;
A
#
# COMPACT_ATOMS: atom_id res chain seq x y z
N MET A 1 33.79 -67.66 29.97
CA MET A 1 33.67 -67.21 28.57
C MET A 1 32.24 -66.73 28.37
N SER A 2 31.99 -65.43 28.45
CA SER A 2 30.63 -64.85 28.50
C SER A 2 30.47 -63.81 27.40
N ILE A 3 29.52 -64.08 26.51
CA ILE A 3 29.09 -63.25 25.38
C ILE A 3 28.39 -62.00 25.93
N ARG A 4 28.80 -60.81 25.48
CA ARG A 4 28.10 -59.55 25.74
C ARG A 4 27.38 -59.10 24.47
N GLN A 5 26.05 -59.11 24.51
CA GLN A 5 25.17 -58.54 23.49
C GLN A 5 25.28 -57.01 23.54
N PHE A 6 25.44 -56.37 22.39
CA PHE A 6 25.30 -54.92 22.22
C PHE A 6 23.86 -54.60 21.80
N THR A 7 23.11 -53.94 22.66
CA THR A 7 21.79 -53.38 22.34
C THR A 7 21.98 -51.93 21.92
N ALA A 8 21.79 -51.62 20.64
CA ALA A 8 21.77 -50.24 20.14
C ALA A 8 20.37 -49.65 20.36
N ALA A 9 20.27 -48.57 21.14
CA ALA A 9 19.06 -47.77 21.27
C ALA A 9 19.23 -46.49 20.42
N PHE A 10 18.48 -46.38 19.34
CA PHE A 10 18.38 -45.16 18.53
C PHE A 10 17.17 -44.35 19.03
N LEU A 11 17.42 -43.18 19.62
CA LEU A 11 16.40 -42.21 19.99
C LEU A 11 16.12 -41.31 18.78
N TYR A 12 14.93 -41.45 18.19
CA TYR A 12 14.45 -40.59 17.11
C TYR A 12 13.92 -39.28 17.72
N TYR A 13 14.68 -38.19 17.62
CA TYR A 13 14.21 -36.85 18.00
C TYR A 13 13.43 -36.27 16.82
N CYS A 14 12.12 -36.49 16.78
CA CYS A 14 11.23 -35.72 15.90
C CYS A 14 11.08 -34.33 16.52
N ALA A 15 11.90 -33.37 16.08
CA ALA A 15 11.66 -31.96 16.37
C ALA A 15 10.32 -31.56 15.73
N ILE A 16 9.31 -31.33 16.55
CA ILE A 16 8.05 -30.71 16.13
C ILE A 16 8.40 -29.25 15.80
N ILE A 17 8.65 -28.96 14.52
CA ILE A 17 8.75 -27.59 14.04
C ILE A 17 7.33 -27.06 14.01
N ALA A 18 6.94 -26.32 15.06
CA ALA A 18 5.70 -25.56 15.03
C ALA A 18 5.75 -24.62 13.81
N PRO A 19 4.67 -24.54 13.00
CA PRO A 19 4.62 -23.59 11.90
C PRO A 19 4.79 -22.18 12.47
N GLN A 20 5.86 -21.50 12.11
CA GLN A 20 5.99 -20.08 12.40
C GLN A 20 4.90 -19.36 11.62
N SER A 21 3.91 -18.84 12.34
CA SER A 21 2.95 -17.91 11.77
C SER A 21 3.72 -16.64 11.41
N PHE A 22 4.05 -16.46 10.12
CA PHE A 22 4.43 -15.16 9.60
C PHE A 22 3.22 -14.24 9.74
N SER A 23 3.21 -13.35 10.74
CA SER A 23 2.27 -12.23 10.75
C SER A 23 2.72 -11.27 9.67
N ALA A 24 1.83 -10.90 8.76
CA ALA A 24 2.10 -9.80 7.83
C ALA A 24 2.37 -8.54 8.67
N GLU A 25 3.57 -7.98 8.53
CA GLU A 25 3.92 -6.71 9.18
C GLU A 25 3.11 -5.61 8.50
N GLN A 26 2.18 -4.99 9.24
CA GLN A 26 1.40 -3.84 8.80
C GLN A 26 1.84 -2.61 9.60
N ALA A 27 2.09 -1.51 8.92
CA ALA A 27 2.46 -0.24 9.54
C ALA A 27 1.51 0.88 9.06
N PRO A 28 0.95 1.69 9.97
CA PRO A 28 0.07 2.78 9.57
C PRO A 28 0.85 3.88 8.84
N LEU A 29 0.39 4.27 7.65
CA LEU A 29 0.95 5.43 6.93
C LEU A 29 0.36 6.75 7.42
N PHE A 30 -0.91 6.72 7.82
CA PHE A 30 -1.64 7.84 8.38
C PHE A 30 -2.48 7.38 9.56
N ASP A 31 -2.42 8.16 10.64
CA ASP A 31 -3.31 8.03 11.78
C ASP A 31 -4.19 9.29 11.87
N PHE A 32 -5.48 9.14 11.58
CA PHE A 32 -6.45 10.23 11.68
C PHE A 32 -6.80 10.58 13.13
N GLY A 33 -6.47 9.74 14.11
CA GLY A 33 -6.71 9.95 15.54
C GLY A 33 -6.01 11.21 16.07
N ALA A 34 -4.78 11.45 15.62
CA ALA A 34 -3.96 12.61 15.99
C ALA A 34 -4.44 13.94 15.39
N GLY A 35 -5.46 13.92 14.51
CA GLY A 35 -5.95 15.10 13.79
C GLY A 35 -5.41 15.20 12.37
N ILE A 36 -5.83 16.22 11.62
CA ILE A 36 -5.27 16.53 10.30
C ILE A 36 -4.14 17.54 10.53
N LEU A 37 -2.91 17.17 10.17
CA LEU A 37 -1.85 18.15 9.95
C LEU A 37 -2.23 18.91 8.68
N SER A 38 -2.67 20.17 8.81
CA SER A 38 -3.22 20.97 7.70
C SER A 38 -2.32 20.95 6.46
N ASP A 39 -0.99 20.93 6.66
CA ASP A 39 -0.01 21.00 5.58
C ASP A 39 0.18 19.65 4.86
N ALA A 40 -0.25 18.56 5.50
CA ALA A 40 -0.17 17.20 4.97
C ALA A 40 -1.36 16.85 4.06
N MET A 41 -2.38 17.70 3.95
CA MET A 41 -3.56 17.42 3.13
C MET A 41 -3.85 18.55 2.14
N GLN A 42 -4.14 18.17 0.89
CA GLN A 42 -4.62 19.07 -0.14
C GLN A 42 -5.87 18.49 -0.77
N THR A 43 -6.81 19.34 -1.17
CA THR A 43 -8.06 18.94 -1.82
C THR A 43 -8.09 19.43 -3.26
N SER A 44 -8.64 18.62 -4.17
CA SER A 44 -8.95 19.03 -5.55
C SER A 44 -10.43 18.79 -5.79
N ASP A 45 -11.19 19.88 -6.00
CA ASP A 45 -12.66 19.85 -6.12
C ASP A 45 -13.32 18.93 -5.06
N ALA A 46 -12.91 19.12 -3.81
CA ALA A 46 -13.39 18.33 -2.69
C ALA A 46 -13.29 19.12 -1.39
N ARG A 47 -14.05 18.69 -0.40
CA ARG A 47 -13.94 19.12 0.99
C ARG A 47 -13.65 17.89 1.85
N ALA A 48 -12.82 18.05 2.86
CA ALA A 48 -12.42 16.97 3.74
C ALA A 48 -12.56 17.37 5.21
N ALA A 49 -13.05 16.44 6.04
CA ALA A 49 -13.21 16.64 7.47
C ALA A 49 -13.02 15.33 8.23
N LEU A 50 -12.49 15.40 9.46
CA LEU A 50 -12.50 14.24 10.35
C LEU A 50 -13.87 14.06 10.98
N THR A 51 -14.38 12.85 10.92
CA THR A 51 -15.61 12.42 11.59
C THR A 51 -15.34 11.22 12.49
N ALA A 52 -16.26 10.90 13.40
CA ALA A 52 -16.25 9.63 14.10
C ALA A 52 -16.55 8.48 13.13
N GLY A 53 -15.79 7.40 13.25
CA GLY A 53 -15.95 6.17 12.49
C GLY A 53 -15.79 4.94 13.38
N PRO A 54 -15.93 3.73 12.82
CA PRO A 54 -15.98 2.49 13.60
C PRO A 54 -14.71 2.23 14.44
N ASN A 55 -13.56 2.65 13.93
CA ASN A 55 -12.24 2.40 14.52
C ASN A 55 -11.54 3.69 15.01
N GLY A 56 -12.31 4.74 15.33
CA GLY A 56 -11.78 6.03 15.76
C GLY A 56 -12.17 7.16 14.81
N LYS A 57 -11.22 8.02 14.43
CA LYS A 57 -11.49 9.10 13.47
C LYS A 57 -11.34 8.59 12.04
N THR A 58 -12.20 9.06 11.15
CA THR A 58 -12.19 8.75 9.72
C THR A 58 -12.18 10.05 8.91
N LEU A 59 -11.49 10.05 7.78
CA LEU A 59 -11.51 11.16 6.84
C LEU A 59 -12.77 11.06 5.95
N MET A 60 -13.73 11.96 6.16
CA MET A 60 -14.87 12.14 5.27
C MET A 60 -14.46 13.05 4.12
N ILE A 61 -14.72 12.62 2.88
CA ILE A 61 -14.43 13.37 1.66
C ILE A 61 -15.74 13.61 0.92
N VAL A 62 -16.05 14.87 0.65
CA VAL A 62 -17.19 15.29 -0.17
C VAL A 62 -16.64 15.89 -1.46
N THR A 63 -16.78 15.18 -2.56
CA THR A 63 -16.30 15.59 -3.88
C THR A 63 -17.31 16.50 -4.58
N GLY A 64 -16.81 17.47 -5.34
CA GLY A 64 -17.60 18.24 -6.30
C GLY A 64 -17.75 17.49 -7.62
N ARG A 65 -18.06 18.25 -8.68
CA ARG A 65 -18.37 17.74 -10.03
C ARG A 65 -17.67 18.53 -11.15
N GLU A 66 -16.76 19.44 -10.78
CA GLU A 66 -16.10 20.36 -11.72
C GLU A 66 -14.77 19.81 -12.22
N HIS A 67 -14.10 18.96 -11.42
CA HIS A 67 -12.85 18.30 -11.82
C HIS A 67 -13.12 16.88 -12.32
N GLN A 68 -12.32 16.42 -13.29
CA GLN A 68 -12.35 15.03 -13.78
C GLN A 68 -12.03 13.97 -12.71
N TRP A 69 -11.23 14.32 -11.70
CA TRP A 69 -10.73 13.43 -10.65
C TRP A 69 -10.75 14.16 -9.30
N PRO A 70 -11.94 14.47 -8.77
CA PRO A 70 -12.06 15.16 -7.50
C PRO A 70 -11.62 14.23 -6.37
N GLY A 71 -10.97 14.79 -5.35
CA GLY A 71 -10.37 13.98 -4.29
C GLY A 71 -9.42 14.74 -3.37
N VAL A 72 -8.56 13.97 -2.70
CA VAL A 72 -7.59 14.47 -1.72
C VAL A 72 -6.20 13.91 -1.99
N THR A 73 -5.20 14.73 -1.75
CA THR A 73 -3.79 14.34 -1.68
C THR A 73 -3.35 14.38 -0.23
N LEU A 74 -2.78 13.27 0.23
CA LEU A 74 -2.23 13.08 1.57
C LEU A 74 -0.70 12.95 1.44
N LYS A 75 0.02 13.98 1.87
CA LYS A 75 1.49 14.04 1.84
C LYS A 75 2.09 13.32 3.04
N ALA A 76 3.18 12.59 2.79
CA ALA A 76 3.89 11.88 3.84
C ALA A 76 4.24 12.79 5.03
N PRO A 77 3.78 12.46 6.26
CA PRO A 77 4.29 13.12 7.46
C PRO A 77 5.81 12.99 7.51
N GLY A 78 6.53 14.10 7.69
CA GLY A 78 8.01 14.10 7.61
C GLY A 78 8.59 14.09 6.20
N GLY A 79 7.77 14.23 5.16
CA GLY A 79 8.17 14.51 3.78
C GLY A 79 8.31 13.28 2.88
N HIS A 80 8.56 12.09 3.43
CA HIS A 80 8.59 10.84 2.67
C HIS A 80 8.35 9.61 3.56
N TRP A 81 7.89 8.53 2.95
CA TRP A 81 7.90 7.18 3.51
C TRP A 81 8.95 6.32 2.81
N ASN A 82 9.60 5.45 3.60
CA ASN A 82 10.31 4.29 3.08
C ASN A 82 9.39 3.06 3.11
N LEU A 83 8.81 2.73 1.96
CA LEU A 83 7.94 1.58 1.76
C LEU A 83 8.69 0.36 1.20
N SER A 84 10.02 0.37 1.15
CA SER A 84 10.81 -0.76 0.64
C SER A 84 10.52 -2.11 1.31
N PRO A 85 10.16 -2.19 2.61
CA PRO A 85 9.81 -3.45 3.25
C PRO A 85 8.43 -4.02 2.85
N PHE A 86 7.56 -3.21 2.25
CA PHE A 86 6.15 -3.57 2.04
C PHE A 86 5.84 -3.87 0.57
N GLU A 87 4.92 -4.79 0.31
CA GLU A 87 4.47 -5.09 -1.07
C GLU A 87 3.31 -4.22 -1.51
N ARG A 88 2.50 -3.75 -0.56
CA ARG A 88 1.21 -3.11 -0.83
C ARG A 88 0.94 -1.96 0.12
N VAL A 89 0.12 -1.02 -0.34
CA VAL A 89 -0.55 -0.03 0.51
C VAL A 89 -2.04 -0.38 0.53
N LEU A 90 -2.61 -0.43 1.74
CA LEU A 90 -4.01 -0.74 1.96
C LEU A 90 -4.75 0.51 2.42
N ILE A 91 -5.94 0.73 1.87
CA ILE A 91 -6.87 1.76 2.35
C ILE A 91 -8.29 1.21 2.36
N ASP A 92 -8.92 1.34 3.52
CA ASP A 92 -10.34 1.04 3.69
C ASP A 92 -11.17 2.27 3.32
N VAL A 93 -12.15 2.06 2.45
CA VAL A 93 -13.01 3.09 1.89
C VAL A 93 -14.47 2.69 1.97
N LYS A 94 -15.34 3.67 2.22
CA LYS A 94 -16.79 3.49 2.22
C LYS A 94 -17.45 4.49 1.29
N ASN A 95 -18.37 4.02 0.45
CA ASN A 95 -19.27 4.89 -0.28
C ASN A 95 -20.39 5.37 0.65
N ALA A 96 -20.32 6.62 1.09
CA ALA A 96 -21.37 7.25 1.90
C ALA A 96 -22.43 7.98 1.06
N GLY A 97 -22.30 7.97 -0.27
CA GLY A 97 -23.20 8.62 -1.21
C GLY A 97 -24.37 7.73 -1.64
N LEU A 98 -25.13 8.24 -2.61
CA LEU A 98 -26.32 7.59 -3.16
C LEU A 98 -26.10 6.98 -4.55
N GLU A 99 -24.94 7.22 -5.15
CA GLU A 99 -24.59 6.74 -6.49
C GLU A 99 -23.40 5.78 -6.39
N ARG A 100 -23.34 4.82 -7.31
CA ARG A 100 -22.17 3.96 -7.48
C ARG A 100 -20.97 4.82 -7.83
N LEU A 101 -19.83 4.53 -7.22
CA LEU A 101 -18.58 5.25 -7.47
C LEU A 101 -17.39 4.31 -7.56
N ARG A 102 -16.40 4.68 -8.37
CA ARG A 102 -15.09 4.03 -8.39
C ARG A 102 -14.10 4.91 -7.64
N VAL A 103 -13.58 4.42 -6.52
CA VAL A 103 -12.53 5.07 -5.74
C VAL A 103 -11.19 4.55 -6.20
N HIS A 104 -10.26 5.46 -6.49
CA HIS A 104 -8.88 5.16 -6.84
C HIS A 104 -7.96 5.58 -5.71
N CYS A 105 -6.92 4.81 -5.49
CA CYS A 105 -5.79 5.18 -4.64
C CYS A 105 -4.52 5.12 -5.48
N ARG A 106 -3.80 6.24 -5.55
CA ARG A 106 -2.53 6.39 -6.26
C ARG A 106 -1.41 6.71 -5.28
N ILE A 107 -0.31 5.99 -5.39
CA ILE A 107 0.90 6.15 -4.59
C ILE A 107 1.98 6.75 -5.47
N ASP A 108 2.58 7.85 -4.99
CA ASP A 108 3.44 8.74 -5.75
C ASP A 108 4.74 9.05 -4.98
N GLY A 109 5.82 9.30 -5.72
CA GLY A 109 7.09 9.78 -5.21
C GLY A 109 7.54 11.06 -5.93
N PRO A 110 8.67 11.68 -5.54
CA PRO A 110 9.16 12.88 -6.22
C PRO A 110 9.29 12.71 -7.74
N GLY A 111 8.69 13.63 -8.51
CA GLY A 111 8.71 13.59 -9.97
C GLY A 111 7.67 12.66 -10.61
N SER A 112 6.73 12.08 -9.85
CA SER A 112 5.70 11.15 -10.31
C SER A 112 4.60 11.75 -11.20
N GLN A 113 4.83 12.88 -11.90
CA GLN A 113 3.80 13.50 -12.72
C GLN A 113 3.33 12.61 -13.90
N ALA A 114 4.14 11.63 -14.30
CA ALA A 114 3.76 10.61 -15.28
C ALA A 114 3.20 9.35 -14.61
N GLU A 115 2.10 8.80 -15.15
CA GLU A 115 1.43 7.57 -14.66
C GLU A 115 2.39 6.38 -14.49
N HIS A 116 3.40 6.28 -15.35
CA HIS A 116 4.42 5.23 -15.30
C HIS A 116 5.26 5.23 -14.03
N TYR A 117 5.29 6.33 -13.26
CA TYR A 117 6.07 6.45 -12.02
C TYR A 117 5.22 6.45 -10.75
N SER A 118 3.97 6.01 -10.89
CA SER A 118 3.01 5.85 -9.80
C SER A 118 2.56 4.40 -9.68
N SER A 119 1.93 4.03 -8.57
CA SER A 119 1.15 2.80 -8.44
C SER A 119 -0.29 3.15 -8.11
N THR A 120 -1.24 2.66 -8.89
CA THR A 120 -2.67 3.00 -8.74
C THR A 120 -3.49 1.73 -8.77
N ASP A 121 -4.46 1.64 -7.87
CA ASP A 121 -5.50 0.62 -7.89
C ASP A 121 -6.84 1.25 -7.49
N ALA A 122 -7.94 0.53 -7.71
CA ALA A 122 -9.28 1.04 -7.51
C ALA A 122 -10.28 -0.02 -7.08
N VAL A 123 -11.34 0.42 -6.44
CA VAL A 123 -12.50 -0.41 -6.11
C VAL A 123 -13.79 0.32 -6.54
N ALA A 124 -14.72 -0.43 -7.12
CA ALA A 124 -16.07 0.06 -7.39
C ALA A 124 -16.95 -0.27 -6.18
N LEU A 125 -17.72 0.71 -5.71
CA LEU A 125 -18.56 0.58 -4.51
C LEU A 125 -19.98 1.05 -4.83
N GLU A 126 -20.95 0.20 -4.54
CA GLU A 126 -22.35 0.57 -4.49
C GLU A 126 -22.64 1.52 -3.31
N PRO A 127 -23.78 2.24 -3.32
CA PRO A 127 -24.19 3.08 -2.18
C PRO A 127 -24.16 2.31 -0.86
N GLY A 128 -23.43 2.83 0.13
CA GLY A 128 -23.27 2.23 1.46
C GLY A 128 -22.21 1.14 1.56
N GLU A 129 -21.65 0.66 0.44
CA GLU A 129 -20.65 -0.40 0.41
C GLU A 129 -19.30 0.05 0.99
N THR A 130 -18.62 -0.88 1.65
CA THR A 130 -17.25 -0.71 2.14
C THR A 130 -16.34 -1.69 1.42
N GLY A 131 -15.13 -1.26 1.08
CA GLY A 131 -14.12 -2.11 0.48
C GLY A 131 -12.71 -1.65 0.83
N THR A 132 -11.74 -2.48 0.50
CA THR A 132 -10.31 -2.18 0.68
C THR A 132 -9.67 -2.06 -0.69
N ILE A 133 -9.00 -0.94 -0.95
CA ILE A 133 -8.12 -0.81 -2.11
C ILE A 133 -6.74 -1.34 -1.69
N SER A 134 -6.20 -2.25 -2.49
CA SER A 134 -4.92 -2.92 -2.23
C SER A 134 -3.91 -2.57 -3.32
N VAL A 135 -3.27 -1.40 -3.20
CA VAL A 135 -2.34 -0.92 -4.22
C VAL A 135 -1.03 -1.71 -4.16
N GLU A 136 -0.73 -2.49 -5.20
CA GLU A 136 0.57 -3.13 -5.37
C GLU A 136 1.65 -2.08 -5.65
N LEU A 137 2.73 -2.09 -4.84
CA LEU A 137 3.88 -1.22 -5.03
C LEU A 137 4.74 -1.74 -6.19
N ARG A 138 4.45 -1.29 -7.42
CA ARG A 138 5.22 -1.63 -8.62
C ARG A 138 6.62 -1.03 -8.50
N ARG A 139 7.63 -1.83 -8.19
CA ARG A 139 8.98 -1.34 -7.88
C ARG A 139 9.76 -0.97 -9.14
N ARG A 140 10.34 0.23 -9.16
CA ARG A 140 11.32 0.61 -10.17
C ARG A 140 12.71 0.16 -9.76
N VAL A 141 13.49 -0.39 -10.70
CA VAL A 141 14.89 -0.71 -10.45
C VAL A 141 15.67 0.59 -10.16
N PRO A 142 16.44 0.67 -9.07
CA PRO A 142 17.35 1.79 -8.84
C PRO A 142 18.38 1.88 -9.96
N ALA A 143 18.73 3.10 -10.40
CA ALA A 143 19.65 3.30 -11.52
C ALA A 143 21.02 2.62 -11.30
N ASP A 144 21.54 2.64 -10.07
CA ASP A 144 22.82 2.00 -9.75
C ASP A 144 22.75 0.48 -9.70
N LEU A 145 21.57 -0.07 -9.41
CA LEU A 145 21.34 -1.51 -9.52
C LEU A 145 21.20 -1.91 -10.99
N ALA A 146 20.50 -1.12 -11.81
CA ALA A 146 20.33 -1.40 -13.24
C ALA A 146 21.68 -1.54 -13.97
N LYS A 147 22.66 -0.68 -13.65
CA LYS A 147 24.03 -0.74 -14.19
C LYS A 147 24.76 -2.05 -13.86
N LYS A 148 24.36 -2.76 -12.81
CA LYS A 148 24.98 -4.03 -12.36
C LYS A 148 24.27 -5.27 -12.93
N LEU A 149 23.09 -5.11 -13.52
CA LEU A 149 22.24 -6.20 -14.01
C LEU A 149 22.25 -6.30 -15.54
N VAL A 150 23.36 -5.91 -16.16
CA VAL A 150 23.54 -5.94 -17.62
C VAL A 150 23.46 -7.38 -18.14
N GLY A 151 22.71 -7.58 -19.22
CA GLY A 151 22.54 -8.89 -19.87
C GLY A 151 21.40 -9.75 -19.29
N MET A 152 20.75 -9.32 -18.21
CA MET A 152 19.54 -9.98 -17.71
C MET A 152 18.32 -9.61 -18.57
N ARG A 153 17.49 -10.61 -18.93
CA ARG A 153 16.23 -10.38 -19.66
C ARG A 153 15.08 -9.84 -18.79
N GLY A 154 15.28 -9.74 -17.48
CA GLY A 154 14.31 -9.24 -16.51
C GLY A 154 14.97 -8.93 -15.17
N TYR A 155 14.32 -8.12 -14.34
CA TYR A 155 14.86 -7.74 -13.04
C TYR A 155 14.32 -8.68 -11.94
N PRO A 156 15.18 -9.12 -11.00
CA PRO A 156 14.75 -9.96 -9.88
C PRO A 156 13.79 -9.19 -8.95
N GLY A 157 13.05 -9.88 -8.07
CA GLY A 157 12.27 -9.21 -7.01
C GLY A 157 11.11 -8.32 -7.48
N GLY A 158 10.57 -8.57 -8.69
CA GLY A 158 9.43 -7.82 -9.21
C GLY A 158 9.77 -6.39 -9.67
N TYR A 159 11.05 -6.03 -9.76
CA TYR A 159 11.47 -4.74 -10.29
C TYR A 159 11.10 -4.57 -11.78
N ARG A 160 10.90 -3.32 -12.19
CA ARG A 160 10.64 -2.90 -13.57
C ARG A 160 11.69 -1.89 -14.01
N ALA A 161 12.04 -1.90 -15.30
CA ALA A 161 13.17 -1.15 -15.86
C ALA A 161 12.90 0.36 -15.91
N ASP A 162 11.75 0.72 -16.45
CA ASP A 162 11.37 2.06 -16.89
C ASP A 162 10.06 2.54 -16.26
N GLN A 163 9.41 1.68 -15.49
CA GLN A 163 8.13 1.94 -14.83
C GLN A 163 8.19 1.59 -13.35
N GLY A 164 7.22 2.08 -12.59
CA GLY A 164 7.10 1.85 -11.16
C GLY A 164 7.62 3.00 -10.30
N ILE A 165 7.42 2.84 -9.00
CA ILE A 165 7.73 3.83 -7.98
C ILE A 165 9.08 3.51 -7.31
N ASN A 166 9.79 4.57 -6.91
CA ASN A 166 10.87 4.46 -5.94
C ASN A 166 10.28 4.29 -4.54
N VAL A 167 10.06 3.04 -4.13
CA VAL A 167 9.45 2.71 -2.83
C VAL A 167 10.23 3.24 -1.63
N CYS A 168 11.52 3.57 -1.77
CA CYS A 168 12.30 4.17 -0.68
C CYS A 168 12.01 5.67 -0.47
N ASN A 169 11.30 6.31 -1.40
CA ASN A 169 11.05 7.75 -1.40
C ASN A 169 9.66 8.05 -1.97
N VAL A 170 8.62 7.59 -1.25
CA VAL A 170 7.22 7.88 -1.55
C VAL A 170 6.82 9.13 -0.78
N ASN A 171 6.21 10.13 -1.42
CA ASN A 171 5.94 11.42 -0.77
C ASN A 171 4.46 11.76 -0.65
N GLN A 172 3.58 11.05 -1.38
CA GLN A 172 2.14 11.29 -1.29
C GLN A 172 1.30 10.09 -1.69
N MET A 173 0.09 10.05 -1.15
CA MET A 173 -1.00 9.17 -1.53
C MET A 173 -2.17 10.04 -1.99
N ILE A 174 -2.77 9.72 -3.12
CA ILE A 174 -3.87 10.49 -3.71
C ILE A 174 -5.09 9.57 -3.76
N VAL A 175 -6.19 10.01 -3.16
CA VAL A 175 -7.48 9.32 -3.19
C VAL A 175 -8.44 10.17 -3.99
N PHE A 176 -8.96 9.63 -5.08
CA PHE A 176 -9.87 10.35 -5.98
C PHE A 176 -10.95 9.44 -6.52
N VAL A 177 -12.04 10.05 -6.97
CA VAL A 177 -13.14 9.31 -7.60
C VAL A 177 -13.16 9.56 -9.10
N SER A 178 -13.71 8.60 -9.83
CA SER A 178 -14.14 8.77 -11.21
C SER A 178 -15.57 8.28 -11.34
N ASN A 179 -16.38 8.93 -12.18
CA ASN A 179 -17.67 8.37 -12.56
C ASN A 179 -17.43 6.99 -13.19
N SER A 180 -18.11 5.97 -12.68
CA SER A 180 -18.16 4.68 -13.34
C SER A 180 -18.97 4.84 -14.62
N SER A 181 -18.29 4.75 -15.77
CA SER A 181 -18.91 4.51 -17.08
C SER A 181 -19.74 3.23 -17.07
#